data_AF-A0A3A9YZ34-F1
#
_entry.id   AF-A0A3A9YZ34-F1
#
_cell.length_a   1.000
_cell.length_b   1.000
_cell.length_c   1.000
_cell.angle_alpha   90.00
_cell.angle_beta   90.00
_cell.angle_gamma   90.00
#
_symmetry.space_group_name_H-M   'P 1'
#
loop_
_entity.id
_entity.type
_entity.pdbx_description
1 polymer ?
#
loop_
_entity_poly.entity_id
_entity_poly.type
_entity_poly.pdbx_seq_one_letter_code
_entity_poly.pdbx_strand_id
1 'polypeptide(L)'
;MTTGAGVYHAAPHTPVVVPEHDTVFRLAQLVLLLDAAAQFHPDGVPLERLGVYDFIAANPLLMASAEDDPDRLELLMAGFDDRALSYASPAQRFATRRERLQHDLALLLAYDLATTAVRGHVLYRLTSAGHELTSRFTAMYAHSYTLAANIVMNRLRKVSDSRLRECITDWTRLPISPTGIDLADLFTEPTGQEADDDTVGSSATGPTS
;
A
#
# COMPACT_ATOMS: atom_id res chain seq x y z
N MET A 1 -23.29 48.83 26.71
CA MET A 1 -23.47 47.45 26.22
C MET A 1 -22.50 47.25 25.08
N THR A 2 -21.40 46.52 25.30
CA THR A 2 -20.38 46.27 24.28
C THR A 2 -20.10 44.77 24.28
N THR A 3 -20.56 44.07 23.25
CA THR A 3 -20.37 42.64 23.05
C THR A 3 -19.01 42.42 22.38
N GLY A 4 -18.07 41.80 23.11
CA GLY A 4 -16.80 41.36 22.56
C GLY A 4 -16.98 40.10 21.72
N ALA A 5 -16.69 40.21 20.42
CA ALA A 5 -16.57 39.06 19.54
C ALA A 5 -15.26 38.32 19.83
N GLY A 6 -15.35 37.19 20.51
CA GLY A 6 -14.22 36.28 20.71
C GLY A 6 -13.88 35.58 19.39
N VAL A 7 -12.74 35.93 18.81
CA VAL A 7 -12.15 35.21 17.68
C VAL A 7 -11.60 33.90 18.23
N TYR A 8 -12.29 32.79 18.00
CA TYR A 8 -11.77 31.46 18.26
C TYR A 8 -10.67 31.15 17.24
N HIS A 9 -9.42 31.23 17.68
CA HIS A 9 -8.29 30.76 16.89
C HIS A 9 -8.33 29.22 16.91
N ALA A 10 -8.72 28.60 15.79
CA ALA A 10 -8.63 27.16 15.64
C ALA A 10 -7.18 26.73 15.86
N ALA A 11 -6.93 25.90 16.87
CA ALA A 11 -5.59 25.40 17.16
C ALA A 11 -5.06 24.65 15.93
N PRO A 12 -3.79 24.84 15.54
CA PRO A 12 -3.21 24.12 14.42
C PRO A 12 -3.28 22.62 14.71
N HIS A 13 -3.97 21.88 13.84
CA HIS A 13 -3.99 20.43 13.91
C HIS A 13 -2.56 19.91 13.73
N THR A 14 -2.02 19.27 14.76
CA THR A 14 -0.75 18.56 14.64
C THR A 14 -0.87 17.54 13.51
N PRO A 15 -0.02 17.59 12.48
CA PRO A 15 -0.11 16.65 11.38
C PRO A 15 0.04 15.23 11.93
N VAL A 16 -0.90 14.35 11.59
CA VAL A 16 -0.82 12.93 11.91
C VAL A 16 0.40 12.38 11.15
N VAL A 17 1.49 12.12 11.87
CA VAL A 17 2.67 11.46 11.30
C VAL A 17 2.31 9.99 11.11
N VAL A 18 2.04 9.61 9.87
CA VAL A 18 1.84 8.22 9.48
C VAL A 18 3.23 7.56 9.39
N PRO A 19 3.56 6.57 10.24
CA PRO A 19 4.92 5.99 10.30
C PRO A 19 5.46 5.51 8.95
N GLU A 20 4.60 5.07 8.04
CA GLU A 20 4.92 4.62 6.70
C GLU A 20 5.45 5.74 5.77
N HIS A 21 5.38 7.01 6.19
CA HIS A 21 6.05 8.13 5.51
C HIS A 21 7.47 8.38 6.02
N ASP A 22 7.85 7.86 7.17
CA ASP A 22 9.20 7.97 7.70
C ASP A 22 10.14 6.95 7.03
N THR A 23 11.27 7.44 6.47
CA THR A 23 12.22 6.58 5.75
C THR A 23 12.91 5.58 6.67
N VAL A 24 13.30 5.96 7.89
CA VAL A 24 13.99 5.04 8.82
C VAL A 24 13.05 3.91 9.20
N PHE A 25 11.78 4.23 9.46
CA PHE A 25 10.75 3.25 9.75
C PHE A 25 10.55 2.26 8.60
N ARG A 26 10.42 2.76 7.36
CA ARG A 26 10.30 1.88 6.17
C ARG A 26 11.52 0.98 5.98
N LEU A 27 12.73 1.51 6.16
CA LEU A 27 13.95 0.69 6.07
C LEU A 27 13.98 -0.38 7.15
N ALA A 28 13.57 -0.06 8.38
CA ALA A 28 13.46 -1.06 9.46
C ALA A 28 12.44 -2.16 9.13
N GLN A 29 11.27 -1.81 8.60
CA GLN A 29 10.29 -2.79 8.11
C GLN A 29 10.87 -3.67 7.02
N LEU A 30 11.54 -3.07 6.03
CA LEU A 30 12.11 -3.81 4.91
C LEU A 30 13.22 -4.77 5.35
N VAL A 31 14.02 -4.39 6.36
CA VAL A 31 15.01 -5.28 6.97
C VAL A 31 14.32 -6.47 7.66
N LEU A 32 13.28 -6.23 8.47
CA LEU A 32 12.50 -7.31 9.10
C LEU A 32 11.83 -8.23 8.06
N LEU A 33 11.33 -7.66 6.96
CA LEU A 33 10.71 -8.41 5.87
C LEU A 33 11.73 -9.33 5.18
N LEU A 34 12.92 -8.81 4.86
CA LEU A 34 13.98 -9.60 4.23
C LEU A 34 14.52 -10.70 5.16
N ASP A 35 14.53 -10.46 6.47
CA ASP A 35 14.89 -11.48 7.48
C ASP A 35 13.86 -12.62 7.52
N ALA A 36 12.56 -12.28 7.56
CA ALA A 36 11.49 -13.27 7.45
C ALA A 36 11.57 -14.04 6.12
N ALA A 37 11.85 -13.33 5.02
CA ALA A 37 12.00 -13.94 3.70
C ALA A 37 13.15 -14.93 3.63
N ALA A 38 14.27 -14.67 4.31
CA ALA A 38 15.46 -15.53 4.28
C ALA A 38 15.19 -16.97 4.76
N GLN A 39 14.20 -17.15 5.65
CA GLN A 39 13.78 -18.47 6.13
C GLN A 39 13.15 -19.34 5.03
N PHE A 40 12.56 -18.71 4.01
CA PHE A 40 11.82 -19.39 2.93
C PHE A 40 12.52 -19.27 1.57
N HIS A 41 13.35 -18.24 1.41
CA HIS A 41 14.04 -17.86 0.18
C HIS A 41 15.52 -17.52 0.51
N PRO A 42 16.36 -18.52 0.85
CA PRO A 42 17.75 -18.29 1.29
C PRO A 42 18.63 -17.64 0.21
N ASP A 43 18.26 -17.81 -1.07
CA ASP A 43 18.94 -17.18 -2.19
C ASP A 43 18.49 -15.73 -2.46
N GLY A 44 17.45 -15.26 -1.76
CA GLY A 44 16.85 -13.94 -1.91
C GLY A 44 15.52 -13.96 -2.68
N VAL A 45 14.91 -12.79 -2.78
CA VAL A 45 13.56 -12.58 -3.36
C VAL A 45 13.62 -11.56 -4.50
N PRO A 46 12.95 -11.80 -5.64
CA PRO A 46 12.87 -10.81 -6.71
C PRO A 46 12.02 -9.61 -6.30
N LEU A 47 12.34 -8.44 -6.86
CA LEU A 47 11.68 -7.16 -6.53
C LEU A 47 10.14 -7.25 -6.52
N GLU A 48 9.55 -7.86 -7.55
CA GLU A 48 8.09 -7.86 -7.70
C GLU A 48 7.37 -8.68 -6.64
N ARG A 49 7.98 -9.82 -6.27
CA ARG A 49 7.47 -10.64 -5.17
C ARG A 49 7.66 -9.95 -3.83
N LEU A 50 8.80 -9.28 -3.66
CA LEU A 50 9.08 -8.50 -2.45
C LEU A 50 8.06 -7.37 -2.27
N GLY A 51 7.64 -6.71 -3.35
CA GLY A 51 6.58 -5.68 -3.29
C GLY A 51 5.23 -6.23 -2.83
N VAL A 52 4.86 -7.43 -3.25
CA VAL A 52 3.63 -8.09 -2.74
C VAL A 52 3.78 -8.44 -1.26
N TYR A 53 4.91 -9.03 -0.86
CA TYR A 53 5.17 -9.37 0.53
C TYR A 53 5.17 -8.15 1.44
N ASP A 54 5.84 -7.07 1.05
CA ASP A 54 5.90 -5.83 1.82
C ASP A 54 4.52 -5.22 2.03
N PHE A 55 3.70 -5.18 0.98
CA PHE A 55 2.35 -4.64 1.06
C PHE A 55 1.42 -5.49 1.94
N ILE A 56 1.43 -6.81 1.74
CA ILE A 56 0.54 -7.70 2.50
C ILE A 56 1.01 -7.86 3.94
N ALA A 57 2.32 -7.88 4.24
CA ALA A 57 2.81 -7.89 5.61
C ALA A 57 2.38 -6.63 6.40
N ALA A 58 2.26 -5.48 5.72
CA ALA A 58 1.71 -4.27 6.31
C ALA A 58 0.17 -4.26 6.40
N ASN A 59 -0.52 -5.15 5.69
CA ASN A 59 -1.98 -5.23 5.64
C ASN A 59 -2.46 -6.70 5.61
N PRO A 60 -2.10 -7.52 6.61
CA PRO A 60 -2.22 -8.97 6.51
C PRO A 60 -3.67 -9.47 6.50
N LEU A 61 -4.60 -8.67 7.04
CA LEU A 61 -6.04 -8.96 7.02
C LEU A 61 -6.66 -8.86 5.62
N LEU A 62 -6.00 -8.25 4.63
CA LEU A 62 -6.42 -8.33 3.23
C LEU A 62 -6.34 -9.77 2.70
N MET A 63 -5.34 -10.52 3.16
CA MET A 63 -5.16 -11.93 2.82
C MET A 63 -5.96 -12.85 3.75
N ALA A 64 -6.04 -12.51 5.04
CA ALA A 64 -6.77 -13.26 6.07
C ALA A 64 -8.15 -12.63 6.36
N SER A 65 -8.93 -12.38 5.31
CA SER A 65 -10.17 -11.61 5.39
C SER A 65 -11.39 -12.42 5.86
N ALA A 66 -11.35 -13.76 5.72
CA ALA A 66 -12.45 -14.63 6.14
C ALA A 66 -12.48 -14.78 7.67
N GLU A 67 -13.67 -14.84 8.27
CA GLU A 67 -13.81 -14.95 9.73
C GLU A 67 -13.22 -16.25 10.29
N ASP A 68 -13.27 -17.33 9.51
CA ASP A 68 -12.75 -18.66 9.85
C ASP A 68 -11.29 -18.86 9.41
N ASP A 69 -10.63 -17.82 8.91
CA ASP A 69 -9.22 -17.89 8.54
C ASP A 69 -8.35 -18.19 9.77
N PRO A 70 -7.50 -19.24 9.73
CA PRO A 70 -6.78 -19.73 10.90
C PRO A 70 -5.76 -18.73 11.46
N ASP A 71 -5.25 -17.82 10.63
CA ASP A 71 -4.23 -16.84 11.05
C ASP A 71 -4.88 -15.52 11.51
N ARG A 72 -6.19 -15.32 11.29
CA ARG A 72 -6.88 -14.06 11.57
C ARG A 72 -6.85 -13.68 13.05
N LEU A 73 -7.13 -14.63 13.95
CA LEU A 73 -7.11 -14.37 15.39
C LEU A 73 -5.72 -13.91 15.87
N GLU A 74 -4.67 -14.57 15.38
CA GLU A 74 -3.28 -14.24 15.73
C GLU A 74 -2.90 -12.83 15.24
N LEU A 75 -3.31 -12.47 14.01
CA LEU A 75 -3.11 -11.12 13.46
C LEU A 75 -3.85 -10.04 14.27
N LEU A 76 -5.09 -10.30 14.68
CA LEU A 76 -5.85 -9.37 15.54
C LEU A 76 -5.16 -9.20 16.91
N MET A 77 -4.68 -10.29 17.51
CA MET A 77 -3.94 -10.25 18.78
C MET A 77 -2.60 -9.50 18.66
N ALA A 78 -1.98 -9.51 17.47
CA ALA A 78 -0.79 -8.72 17.18
C ALA A 78 -1.10 -7.22 16.92
N GLY A 79 -2.36 -6.81 16.97
CA GLY A 79 -2.79 -5.42 16.88
C GLY A 79 -3.12 -4.95 15.46
N PHE A 80 -3.27 -5.86 14.50
CA PHE A 80 -3.84 -5.51 13.19
C PHE A 80 -5.35 -5.34 13.30
N ASP A 81 -5.91 -4.39 12.55
CA ASP A 81 -7.35 -4.11 12.51
C ASP A 81 -7.77 -3.76 11.07
N ASP A 82 -8.97 -4.18 10.69
CA ASP A 82 -9.58 -3.97 9.37
C ASP A 82 -9.84 -2.47 9.10
N ARG A 83 -9.91 -1.65 10.16
CA ARG A 83 -10.20 -0.20 10.08
C ARG A 83 -9.00 0.66 9.63
N ALA A 84 -7.79 0.12 9.66
CA ALA A 84 -6.56 0.82 9.26
C ALA A 84 -6.49 1.13 7.74
N LEU A 85 -7.49 0.69 6.95
CA LEU A 85 -7.60 0.93 5.51
C LEU A 85 -8.36 2.22 5.15
N SER A 86 -8.72 3.05 6.12
CA SER A 86 -9.70 4.15 5.96
C SER A 86 -9.23 5.41 5.23
N TYR A 87 -7.92 5.62 5.01
CA TYR A 87 -7.40 6.88 4.46
C TYR A 87 -7.04 6.86 2.96
N ALA A 88 -6.86 5.69 2.37
CA ALA A 88 -6.58 5.53 0.94
C ALA A 88 -6.94 4.10 0.49
N SER A 89 -7.36 3.95 -0.77
CA SER A 89 -7.69 2.63 -1.30
C SER A 89 -6.47 1.69 -1.21
N PRO A 90 -6.68 0.40 -0.92
CA PRO A 90 -5.59 -0.59 -0.91
C PRO A 90 -4.76 -0.57 -2.21
N ALA A 91 -5.39 -0.38 -3.36
CA ALA A 91 -4.72 -0.28 -4.66
C ALA A 91 -3.74 0.92 -4.73
N GLN A 92 -4.17 2.11 -4.30
CA GLN A 92 -3.31 3.29 -4.30
C GLN A 92 -2.13 3.13 -3.33
N ARG A 93 -2.38 2.52 -2.16
CA ARG A 93 -1.34 2.19 -1.19
C ARG A 93 -0.31 1.20 -1.75
N PHE A 94 -0.77 0.17 -2.46
CA PHE A 94 0.10 -0.80 -3.11
C PHE A 94 1.00 -0.14 -4.17
N ALA A 95 0.41 0.64 -5.08
CA ALA A 95 1.16 1.35 -6.13
C ALA A 95 2.24 2.27 -5.53
N THR A 96 1.84 3.10 -4.57
CA THR A 96 2.73 4.04 -3.87
C THR A 96 3.88 3.33 -3.16
N ARG A 97 3.60 2.19 -2.52
CA ARG A 97 4.62 1.43 -1.79
C ARG A 97 5.58 0.73 -2.75
N ARG A 98 5.08 0.19 -3.87
CA ARG A 98 5.88 -0.43 -4.93
C ARG A 98 6.83 0.58 -5.60
N GLU A 99 6.37 1.79 -5.88
CA GLU A 99 7.21 2.87 -6.44
C GLU A 99 8.39 3.21 -5.53
N ARG A 100 8.17 3.24 -4.21
CA ARG A 100 9.20 3.58 -3.21
C ARG A 100 10.16 2.43 -2.91
N LEU A 101 9.72 1.17 -3.06
CA LEU A 101 10.50 0.00 -2.69
C LEU A 101 11.90 -0.04 -3.33
N GLN A 102 12.01 0.36 -4.60
CA GLN A 102 13.31 0.40 -5.28
C GLN A 102 14.29 1.38 -4.61
N HIS A 103 13.79 2.55 -4.20
CA HIS A 103 14.59 3.54 -3.48
C HIS A 103 15.01 3.03 -2.10
N ASP A 104 14.07 2.45 -1.34
CA ASP A 104 14.35 1.92 0.00
C ASP A 104 15.37 0.75 -0.08
N LEU A 105 15.27 -0.12 -1.08
CA LEU A 105 16.29 -1.16 -1.35
C LEU A 105 17.65 -0.57 -1.70
N ALA A 106 17.70 0.48 -2.53
CA ALA A 106 18.96 1.14 -2.86
C ALA A 106 19.66 1.71 -1.61
N LEU A 107 18.88 2.24 -0.65
CA LEU A 107 19.42 2.68 0.63
C LEU A 107 19.96 1.51 1.47
N LEU A 108 19.25 0.37 1.54
CA LEU A 108 19.76 -0.81 2.25
C LEU A 108 21.06 -1.35 1.63
N LEU A 109 21.18 -1.31 0.30
CA LEU A 109 22.43 -1.65 -0.40
C LEU A 109 23.55 -0.66 -0.08
N ALA A 110 23.26 0.64 -0.06
CA ALA A 110 24.22 1.68 0.27
C ALA A 110 24.73 1.60 1.72
N TYR A 111 23.88 1.14 2.64
CA TYR A 111 24.24 0.91 4.05
C TYR A 111 24.82 -0.48 4.34
N ASP A 112 25.06 -1.31 3.32
CA ASP A 112 25.55 -2.69 3.46
C ASP A 112 24.66 -3.58 4.36
N LEU A 113 23.36 -3.28 4.42
CA LEU A 113 22.36 -4.06 5.16
C LEU A 113 21.69 -5.12 4.27
N ALA A 114 21.65 -4.88 2.97
CA ALA A 114 21.18 -5.83 1.97
C ALA A 114 22.25 -6.05 0.90
N THR A 115 22.09 -7.13 0.14
CA THR A 115 22.93 -7.46 -1.01
C THR A 115 22.06 -8.02 -2.13
N THR A 116 22.61 -8.03 -3.35
CA THR A 116 21.96 -8.61 -4.52
C THR A 116 22.71 -9.83 -5.04
N ALA A 117 21.95 -10.77 -5.59
CA ALA A 117 22.47 -11.85 -6.41
C ALA A 117 21.77 -11.82 -7.77
N VAL A 118 22.48 -12.20 -8.84
CA VAL A 118 21.91 -12.25 -10.19
C VAL A 118 21.79 -13.71 -10.62
N ARG A 119 20.56 -14.17 -10.83
CA ARG A 119 20.24 -15.52 -11.36
C ARG A 119 19.13 -15.42 -12.40
N GLY A 120 19.44 -14.83 -13.55
CA GLY A 120 18.46 -14.46 -14.59
C GLY A 120 17.61 -13.24 -14.22
N HIS A 121 17.41 -12.97 -12.94
CA HIS A 121 16.84 -11.76 -12.36
C HIS A 121 17.62 -11.36 -11.10
N VAL A 122 17.40 -10.12 -10.65
CA VAL A 122 18.01 -9.58 -9.42
C VAL A 122 17.22 -10.09 -8.21
N LEU A 123 17.93 -10.72 -7.28
CA LEU A 123 17.43 -11.24 -6.02
C LEU A 123 17.99 -10.41 -4.87
N TYR A 124 17.13 -10.00 -3.94
CA TYR A 124 17.50 -9.22 -2.76
C TYR A 124 17.50 -10.11 -1.52
N ARG A 125 18.52 -9.97 -0.68
CA ARG A 125 18.65 -10.64 0.63
C ARG A 125 19.44 -9.77 1.61
N LEU A 126 19.39 -10.08 2.90
CA LEU A 126 20.21 -9.40 3.90
C LEU A 126 21.68 -9.79 3.81
N THR A 127 22.54 -8.89 4.28
CA THR A 127 23.92 -9.20 4.66
C THR A 127 23.96 -9.73 6.10
N SER A 128 25.12 -10.15 6.59
CA SER A 128 25.31 -10.47 8.01
C SER A 128 25.00 -9.28 8.93
N ALA A 129 25.37 -8.07 8.51
CA ALA A 129 25.07 -6.84 9.26
C ALA A 129 23.56 -6.54 9.28
N GLY A 130 22.87 -6.78 8.17
CA GLY A 130 21.41 -6.71 8.09
C GLY A 130 20.72 -7.67 9.05
N HIS A 131 21.17 -8.93 9.10
CA HIS A 131 20.66 -9.92 10.05
C HIS A 131 20.96 -9.55 11.51
N GLU A 132 22.14 -9.02 11.82
CA GLU A 132 22.44 -8.55 13.18
C GLU A 132 21.51 -7.41 13.59
N LEU A 133 21.21 -6.49 12.66
CA LEU A 133 20.33 -5.36 12.93
C LEU A 133 18.90 -5.80 13.31
N THR A 134 18.38 -6.90 12.76
CA THR A 134 17.03 -7.37 13.07
C THR A 134 16.87 -7.69 14.55
N SER A 135 17.91 -8.27 15.17
CA SER A 135 17.93 -8.60 16.60
C SER A 135 17.83 -7.38 17.53
N ARG A 136 18.08 -6.18 17.00
CA ARG A 136 18.01 -4.92 17.75
C ARG A 136 16.62 -4.28 17.72
N PHE A 137 15.72 -4.75 16.85
CA PHE A 137 14.34 -4.26 16.79
C PHE A 137 13.48 -4.94 17.86
N THR A 138 13.42 -4.33 19.04
CA THR A 138 12.70 -4.88 20.21
C THR A 138 11.33 -4.24 20.45
N ALA A 139 10.93 -3.28 19.61
CA ALA A 139 9.64 -2.62 19.73
C ALA A 139 8.48 -3.59 19.43
N MET A 140 7.34 -3.41 20.11
CA MET A 140 6.13 -4.21 19.87
C MET A 140 5.72 -4.22 18.39
N TYR A 141 5.82 -3.07 17.71
CA TYR A 141 5.52 -2.99 16.29
C TYR A 141 6.41 -3.91 15.44
N ALA A 142 7.71 -3.99 15.76
CA ALA A 142 8.63 -4.86 15.04
C ALA A 142 8.23 -6.33 15.21
N HIS A 143 7.81 -6.72 16.41
CA HIS A 143 7.31 -8.07 16.69
C HIS A 143 6.03 -8.38 15.88
N SER A 144 5.03 -7.50 15.95
CA SER A 144 3.78 -7.64 15.18
C SER A 144 4.02 -7.72 13.67
N TYR A 145 4.89 -6.85 13.14
CA TYR A 145 5.23 -6.85 11.72
C TYR A 145 5.97 -8.13 11.32
N THR A 146 6.91 -8.60 12.15
CA THR A 146 7.65 -9.85 11.90
C THR A 146 6.72 -11.05 11.89
N LEU A 147 5.75 -11.09 12.81
CA LEU A 147 4.71 -12.12 12.83
C LEU A 147 3.90 -12.13 11.53
N ALA A 148 3.38 -10.97 11.14
CA ALA A 148 2.64 -10.83 9.89
C ALA A 148 3.47 -11.24 8.67
N ALA A 149 4.73 -10.80 8.60
CA ALA A 149 5.64 -11.18 7.53
C ALA A 149 5.83 -12.70 7.47
N ASN A 150 6.05 -13.38 8.60
CA ASN A 150 6.20 -14.84 8.63
C ASN A 150 4.94 -15.57 8.16
N ILE A 151 3.76 -15.13 8.60
CA ILE A 151 2.47 -15.69 8.15
C ILE A 151 2.32 -15.55 6.63
N VAL A 152 2.54 -14.33 6.12
CA VAL A 152 2.44 -14.01 4.68
C VAL A 152 3.42 -14.85 3.87
N MET A 153 4.69 -14.91 4.28
CA MET A 153 5.71 -15.70 3.58
C MET A 153 5.36 -17.18 3.56
N ASN A 154 4.93 -17.75 4.70
CA ASN A 154 4.58 -19.16 4.79
C ASN A 154 3.44 -19.53 3.84
N ARG A 155 2.42 -18.68 3.72
CA ARG A 155 1.29 -18.86 2.79
C ARG A 155 1.70 -18.69 1.33
N LEU A 156 2.48 -17.67 1.03
CA LEU A 156 2.69 -17.22 -0.35
C LEU A 156 3.94 -17.80 -1.02
N ARG A 157 4.86 -18.43 -0.26
CA ARG A 157 6.11 -19.00 -0.81
C ARG A 157 5.92 -20.01 -1.94
N LYS A 158 4.80 -20.74 -1.94
CA LYS A 158 4.48 -21.77 -2.97
C LYS A 158 3.62 -21.24 -4.12
N VAL A 159 3.13 -20.01 -4.01
CA VAL A 159 2.27 -19.38 -5.02
C VAL A 159 3.16 -18.86 -6.15
N SER A 160 2.80 -19.13 -7.40
CA SER A 160 3.56 -18.63 -8.57
C SER A 160 3.44 -17.11 -8.72
N ASP A 161 4.37 -16.47 -9.41
CA ASP A 161 4.33 -15.01 -9.62
C ASP A 161 3.06 -14.56 -10.38
N SER A 162 2.57 -15.38 -11.33
CA SER A 162 1.30 -15.09 -12.02
C SER A 162 0.14 -15.08 -11.04
N ARG A 163 0.06 -16.11 -10.20
CA ARG A 163 -1.02 -16.22 -9.23
C ARG A 163 -0.94 -15.16 -8.13
N LEU A 164 0.28 -14.75 -7.74
CA LEU A 164 0.45 -13.62 -6.84
C LEU A 164 -0.10 -12.31 -7.41
N ARG A 165 0.10 -12.06 -8.72
CA ARG A 165 -0.48 -10.88 -9.40
C ARG A 165 -2.00 -10.89 -9.42
N GLU A 166 -2.60 -12.06 -9.56
CA GLU A 166 -4.05 -12.21 -9.46
C GLU A 166 -4.52 -11.95 -8.02
N CYS A 167 -3.91 -12.61 -7.03
CA CYS A 167 -4.25 -12.44 -5.63
C CYS A 167 -4.15 -10.98 -5.17
N ILE A 168 -3.07 -10.28 -5.51
CA ILE A 168 -2.93 -8.86 -5.14
C ILE A 168 -4.00 -7.99 -5.81
N THR A 169 -4.38 -8.31 -7.05
CA THR A 169 -5.48 -7.61 -7.73
C THR A 169 -6.79 -7.83 -6.99
N ASP A 170 -7.08 -9.07 -6.57
CA ASP A 170 -8.29 -9.39 -5.83
C ASP A 170 -8.31 -8.76 -4.43
N TRP A 171 -7.20 -8.79 -3.70
CA TRP A 171 -7.09 -8.17 -2.37
C TRP A 171 -7.11 -6.65 -2.38
N THR A 172 -6.74 -6.02 -3.50
CA THR A 172 -6.74 -4.56 -3.63
C THR A 172 -8.04 -4.00 -4.21
N ARG A 173 -8.90 -4.86 -4.76
CA ARG A 173 -10.27 -4.50 -5.14
C ARG A 173 -11.09 -4.25 -3.89
N LEU A 174 -11.70 -3.07 -3.79
CA LEU A 174 -12.69 -2.80 -2.75
C LEU A 174 -13.89 -3.74 -2.94
N PRO A 175 -14.43 -4.36 -1.88
CA PRO A 175 -15.78 -4.86 -1.94
C PRO A 175 -16.69 -3.66 -2.19
N ILE A 176 -17.41 -3.67 -3.31
CA ILE A 176 -18.44 -2.66 -3.61
C ILE A 176 -19.44 -2.74 -2.46
N SER A 177 -19.41 -1.78 -1.55
CA SER A 177 -20.45 -1.66 -0.54
C SER A 177 -21.78 -1.45 -1.28
N PRO A 178 -22.90 -2.08 -0.88
CA PRO A 178 -24.20 -1.90 -1.54
C PRO A 178 -24.74 -0.45 -1.46
N THR A 179 -24.02 0.45 -0.79
CA THR A 179 -24.27 1.90 -0.73
C THR A 179 -23.04 2.74 -1.10
N GLY A 180 -22.01 2.13 -1.68
CA GLY A 180 -20.77 2.80 -2.04
C GLY A 180 -20.90 3.48 -3.40
N ILE A 181 -20.85 4.81 -3.39
CA ILE A 181 -20.58 5.62 -4.57
C ILE A 181 -19.33 5.06 -5.26
N ASP A 182 -19.43 4.79 -6.55
CA ASP A 182 -18.29 4.39 -7.36
C ASP A 182 -17.30 5.57 -7.41
N LEU A 183 -16.16 5.41 -6.73
CA LEU A 183 -15.10 6.43 -6.78
C LEU A 183 -14.43 6.48 -8.17
N ALA A 184 -14.63 5.48 -9.04
CA ALA A 184 -14.22 5.56 -10.43
C ALA A 184 -15.05 6.59 -11.22
N ASP A 185 -16.32 6.82 -10.85
CA ASP A 185 -17.16 7.86 -11.47
C ASP A 185 -16.73 9.29 -11.07
N LEU A 186 -15.97 9.45 -9.99
CA LEU A 186 -15.40 10.73 -9.55
C LEU A 186 -14.14 11.15 -10.33
N PHE A 187 -13.53 10.23 -11.09
CA PHE A 187 -12.37 10.51 -11.94
C PHE A 187 -12.67 10.47 -13.44
N THR A 188 -13.95 10.32 -13.82
CA THR A 188 -14.36 10.56 -15.22
C THR A 188 -14.30 12.06 -15.48
N GLU A 189 -13.33 12.49 -16.28
CA GLU A 189 -13.24 13.88 -16.72
C GLU A 189 -14.57 14.32 -17.35
N PRO A 190 -15.03 15.56 -17.12
CA PRO A 190 -16.24 16.03 -17.77
C PRO A 190 -16.01 15.96 -19.28
N THR A 191 -16.72 15.05 -19.96
CA THR A 191 -16.84 15.10 -21.41
C THR A 191 -17.37 16.49 -21.74
N GLY A 192 -16.50 17.31 -22.33
CA GLY A 192 -16.79 18.67 -22.73
C GLY A 192 -18.08 18.67 -23.53
N GLN A 193 -19.13 19.18 -22.91
CA GLN A 193 -20.33 19.59 -23.61
C GLN A 193 -19.99 20.94 -24.23
N GLU A 194 -19.55 20.93 -25.48
CA GLU A 194 -19.64 22.11 -26.33
C GLU A 194 -21.13 22.39 -26.52
N ALA A 195 -21.62 23.31 -25.70
CA ALA A 195 -22.79 24.10 -26.00
C ALA A 195 -22.45 24.95 -27.24
N ASP A 196 -23.08 24.63 -28.36
CA ASP A 196 -23.20 25.55 -29.48
C ASP A 196 -24.66 26.02 -29.51
N ASP A 197 -24.91 27.07 -28.73
CA ASP A 197 -26.03 27.98 -28.95
C ASP A 197 -25.41 29.33 -29.26
N ASP A 198 -25.41 29.70 -30.54
CA ASP A 198 -25.43 31.10 -30.90
C ASP A 198 -26.52 31.33 -31.94
N THR A 199 -27.40 32.23 -31.54
CA THR A 199 -28.66 32.62 -32.16
C THR A 199 -28.42 33.66 -33.28
N VAL A 200 -29.43 33.80 -34.15
CA VAL A 200 -29.87 35.03 -34.87
C VAL A 200 -29.63 35.06 -36.39
N GLY A 201 -30.73 35.12 -37.17
CA GLY A 201 -30.69 35.61 -38.56
C GLY A 201 -31.92 35.31 -39.42
N SER A 202 -33.00 36.09 -39.23
CA SER A 202 -34.18 36.14 -40.10
C SER A 202 -33.85 36.48 -41.57
N SER A 203 -34.41 35.76 -42.56
CA SER A 203 -35.24 36.34 -43.63
C SER A 203 -35.61 35.34 -44.76
N ALA A 204 -36.84 35.51 -45.23
CA ALA A 204 -37.57 34.83 -46.31
C ALA A 204 -36.85 34.60 -47.65
N THR A 205 -37.23 33.50 -48.33
CA THR A 205 -37.64 33.48 -49.76
C THR A 205 -38.21 32.10 -50.13
N GLY A 206 -39.38 32.04 -50.76
CA GLY A 206 -39.83 30.87 -51.56
C GLY A 206 -38.97 30.70 -52.84
N PRO A 207 -39.35 29.89 -53.85
CA PRO A 207 -40.68 29.34 -54.14
C PRO A 207 -40.71 27.88 -54.69
N THR A 208 -41.90 27.42 -55.12
CA THR A 208 -42.22 26.36 -56.12
C THR A 208 -41.79 24.91 -55.80
N SER A 209 -42.63 23.87 -55.86
CA SER A 209 -43.82 23.59 -56.69
C SER A 209 -44.85 22.75 -55.95
#